data_AF-L1LAU1-F1
#
_entry.id   AF-L1LAU1-F1
#
_cell.length_a   1.000
_cell.length_b   1.000
_cell.length_c   1.000
_cell.angle_alpha   90.00
_cell.angle_beta   90.00
_cell.angle_gamma   90.00
#
_symmetry.space_group_name_H-M   'P 1'
#
loop_
_entity.id
_entity.type
_entity.pdbx_description
1 polymer ?
#
loop_
_entity_poly.entity_id
_entity_poly.type
_entity_poly.pdbx_seq_one_letter_code
_entity_poly.pdbx_strand_id
1 'polypeptide(L)'
;MRTSILLSLLFILRFGEAGWPSCLGGCMQREEENEAIASGHLGPPPGIISVTLDLENPNRCEIHVQEKKKGKVKQKDYFPRKCYRITSVTCGTQVLWRIGETEEEKCQFVERYIKKNTEIVTLNIAKGREFEPLCFERTASGWISMNIRQFFDKLGGLRCGDDDEQPDCKGDEGMRTE
;
A
#
# COMPACT_ATOMS: atom_id res chain seq x y z
N MET A 1 35.84 6.85 -16.39
CA MET A 1 34.79 7.71 -15.80
C MET A 1 33.47 7.43 -16.51
N ARG A 2 32.44 6.97 -15.81
CA ARG A 2 31.08 6.77 -16.33
C ARG A 2 30.07 7.18 -15.26
N THR A 3 29.73 8.46 -15.24
CA THR A 3 28.63 9.02 -14.44
C THR A 3 27.40 9.16 -15.32
N SER A 4 26.29 8.50 -14.99
CA SER A 4 24.97 8.82 -15.54
C SER A 4 23.82 8.08 -14.84
N ILE A 5 22.80 8.85 -14.46
CA ILE A 5 21.39 8.49 -14.18
C ILE A 5 21.10 7.59 -12.96
N LEU A 6 20.91 8.24 -11.80
CA LEU A 6 19.86 7.89 -10.83
C LEU A 6 19.14 9.17 -10.36
N LEU A 7 18.39 9.79 -11.26
CA LEU A 7 17.47 10.90 -10.96
C LEU A 7 16.03 10.36 -10.90
N SER A 8 15.58 9.96 -9.70
CA SER A 8 14.15 9.73 -9.36
C SER A 8 13.93 9.52 -7.84
N LEU A 9 14.39 10.47 -7.02
CA LEU A 9 14.04 10.55 -5.58
C LEU A 9 13.59 11.96 -5.19
N LEU A 10 12.71 12.55 -6.01
CA LEU A 10 12.02 13.80 -5.71
C LEU A 10 10.53 13.67 -6.01
N PHE A 11 9.81 13.00 -5.10
CA PHE A 11 8.40 13.29 -4.87
C PHE A 11 8.21 13.80 -3.43
N ILE A 12 8.87 14.92 -3.15
CA ILE A 12 8.61 15.72 -1.96
C ILE A 12 7.26 16.43 -2.16
N LEU A 13 6.21 15.83 -1.62
CA LEU A 13 5.01 16.55 -1.18
C LEU A 13 5.23 16.78 0.32
N ARG A 14 5.47 17.98 0.86
CA ARG A 14 4.88 19.29 0.54
C ARG A 14 3.37 19.24 0.38
N PHE A 15 2.71 18.61 1.35
CA PHE A 15 1.36 19.03 1.71
C PHE A 15 1.46 20.34 2.49
N GLY A 16 0.68 21.34 2.06
CA GLY A 16 0.65 22.65 2.67
C GLY A 16 -0.11 22.66 3.99
N GLU A 17 0.20 23.66 4.80
CA GLU A 17 -0.51 24.03 6.03
C GLU A 17 -1.99 24.33 5.71
N ALA A 18 -2.87 23.37 5.97
CA ALA A 18 -4.30 23.59 6.11
C ALA A 18 -4.76 22.69 7.26
N GLY A 19 -5.09 23.31 8.40
CA GLY A 19 -5.39 22.58 9.63
C GLY A 19 -6.57 21.63 9.47
N TRP A 20 -6.31 20.33 9.58
CA TRP A 20 -7.35 19.32 9.77
C TRP A 20 -7.51 19.06 11.28
N PRO A 21 -8.76 18.94 11.79
CA PRO A 21 -9.00 18.76 13.22
C PRO A 21 -8.24 17.59 13.82
N SER A 22 -7.78 17.79 15.05
CA SER A 22 -7.11 16.79 15.87
C SER A 22 -7.90 15.48 15.98
N CYS A 23 -7.18 14.37 15.96
CA CYS A 23 -7.72 13.02 15.99
C CYS A 23 -8.61 12.79 17.22
N LEU A 24 -9.93 12.82 17.05
CA LEU A 24 -10.96 12.12 17.84
C LEU A 24 -12.31 12.36 17.15
N GLY A 25 -12.65 11.53 16.16
CA GLY A 25 -13.91 11.66 15.44
C GLY A 25 -14.12 10.64 14.31
N GLY A 26 -15.13 9.79 14.45
CA GLY A 26 -15.79 9.16 13.29
C GLY A 26 -15.39 7.74 12.89
N CYS A 27 -15.02 6.86 13.81
CA CYS A 27 -15.36 5.43 13.67
C CYS A 27 -16.57 5.18 14.59
N MET A 28 -17.77 5.12 14.03
CA MET A 28 -19.03 5.33 14.77
C MET A 28 -19.39 4.14 15.69
N GLN A 29 -19.03 4.26 16.96
CA GLN A 29 -19.73 3.62 18.09
C GLN A 29 -20.11 4.71 19.11
N ARG A 30 -21.11 4.42 19.93
CA ARG A 30 -22.08 5.40 20.44
C ARG A 30 -22.09 5.48 21.97
N GLU A 31 -22.13 6.71 22.48
CA GLU A 31 -22.32 7.10 23.90
C GLU A 31 -21.16 6.61 24.83
N GLU A 32 -20.78 7.31 25.91
CA GLU A 32 -21.47 8.31 26.73
C GLU A 32 -20.50 9.40 27.24
N GLU A 33 -21.00 10.59 27.60
CA GLU A 33 -20.18 11.79 27.90
C GLU A 33 -19.66 11.87 29.35
N ASN A 34 -18.49 12.48 29.54
CA ASN A 34 -18.05 13.07 30.82
C ASN A 34 -17.08 14.23 30.55
N GLU A 35 -17.47 15.46 30.88
CA GLU A 35 -16.65 16.67 30.74
C GLU A 35 -15.77 16.96 31.97
N ALA A 36 -14.44 17.02 31.79
CA ALA A 36 -13.47 17.55 32.77
C ALA A 36 -12.05 17.72 32.16
N ILE A 37 -11.25 18.79 32.33
CA ILE A 37 -11.49 20.23 32.56
C ILE A 37 -10.41 20.96 31.70
N ALA A 38 -10.68 22.17 31.17
CA ALA A 38 -9.69 22.94 30.41
C ALA A 38 -8.46 23.37 31.25
N SER A 39 -7.25 23.03 30.80
CA SER A 39 -6.02 23.76 31.13
C SER A 39 -4.93 23.52 30.08
N GLY A 40 -4.17 24.56 29.74
CA GLY A 40 -3.12 24.49 28.74
C GLY A 40 -1.90 23.74 29.25
N HIS A 41 -1.76 22.47 28.86
CA HIS A 41 -0.51 21.72 29.01
C HIS A 41 -0.22 20.98 27.71
N LEU A 42 1.02 21.07 27.23
CA LEU A 42 1.51 20.20 26.16
C LEU A 42 1.59 18.79 26.73
N GLY A 43 0.54 18.00 26.52
CA GLY A 43 0.52 16.60 26.92
C GLY A 43 1.69 15.83 26.27
N PRO A 44 2.05 14.67 26.85
CA PRO A 44 3.03 13.78 26.21
C PRO A 44 2.61 13.53 24.75
N PRO A 45 3.57 13.45 23.80
CA PRO A 45 3.24 13.28 22.39
C PRO A 45 2.31 12.07 22.23
N PRO A 46 1.23 12.17 21.44
CA PRO A 46 0.23 11.12 21.33
C PRO A 46 0.92 9.82 20.95
N GLY A 47 0.84 8.83 21.85
CA GLY A 47 1.56 7.57 21.72
C GLY A 47 1.29 6.91 20.38
N ILE A 48 2.35 6.42 19.73
CA ILE A 48 2.22 5.74 18.45
C ILE A 48 1.54 4.39 18.70
N ILE A 49 0.35 4.20 18.13
CA ILE A 49 -0.45 2.99 18.26
C ILE A 49 0.04 1.95 17.24
N SER A 50 0.52 0.83 17.75
CA SER A 50 0.92 -0.33 16.95
C SER A 50 -0.30 -1.07 16.40
N VAL A 51 -0.33 -1.34 15.10
CA VAL A 51 -1.46 -2.00 14.41
C VAL A 51 -1.01 -3.13 13.50
N THR A 52 -1.91 -4.09 13.29
CA THR A 52 -1.77 -5.16 12.29
C THR A 52 -2.55 -4.78 11.04
N LEU A 53 -1.86 -4.73 9.90
CA LEU A 53 -2.49 -4.53 8.60
C LEU A 53 -2.91 -5.89 8.02
N ASP A 54 -4.20 -6.17 7.96
CA ASP A 54 -4.73 -7.20 7.07
C ASP A 54 -4.96 -6.62 5.66
N LEU A 55 -4.32 -7.21 4.66
CA LEU A 55 -4.42 -6.78 3.26
C LEU A 55 -5.78 -7.12 2.64
N GLU A 56 -6.53 -8.07 3.20
CA GLU A 56 -7.88 -8.45 2.75
C GLU A 56 -8.96 -7.57 3.40
N ASN A 57 -8.90 -7.36 4.71
CA ASN A 57 -9.84 -6.53 5.47
C ASN A 57 -9.15 -5.43 6.31
N PRO A 58 -8.59 -4.37 5.68
CA PRO A 58 -7.86 -3.32 6.40
C PRO A 58 -8.78 -2.42 7.24
N ASN A 59 -8.41 -2.17 8.50
CA ASN A 59 -9.09 -1.17 9.32
C ASN A 59 -8.87 0.24 8.77
N ARG A 60 -9.90 0.83 8.16
CA ARG A 60 -9.82 2.14 7.47
C ARG A 60 -9.70 3.36 8.41
N CYS A 61 -9.92 3.17 9.71
CA CYS A 61 -9.68 4.19 10.74
C CYS A 61 -8.20 4.22 11.19
N GLU A 62 -7.43 3.16 10.93
CA GLU A 62 -5.99 3.05 11.22
C GLU A 62 -5.13 3.18 9.95
N ILE A 63 -5.64 2.66 8.82
CA ILE A 63 -4.94 2.55 7.54
C ILE A 63 -5.66 3.39 6.47
N HIS A 64 -4.92 4.22 5.77
CA HIS A 64 -5.35 4.83 4.51
C HIS A 64 -5.06 3.87 3.35
N VAL A 65 -6.08 3.52 2.57
CA VAL A 65 -5.97 2.65 1.39
C VAL A 65 -6.23 3.47 0.14
N GLN A 66 -5.24 3.55 -0.75
CA GLN A 66 -5.35 4.16 -2.07
C GLN A 66 -5.42 3.06 -3.14
N GLU A 67 -6.43 3.09 -4.00
CA GLU A 67 -6.55 2.14 -5.11
C GLU A 67 -6.31 2.83 -6.46
N LYS A 68 -5.54 2.19 -7.33
CA LYS A 68 -5.13 2.67 -8.66
C LYS A 68 -5.33 1.56 -9.69
N LYS A 69 -5.60 1.95 -10.94
CA LYS A 69 -5.66 1.02 -12.08
C LYS A 69 -4.77 1.53 -13.21
N LYS A 70 -3.86 0.70 -13.71
CA LYS A 70 -3.01 1.00 -14.87
C LYS A 70 -3.15 -0.13 -15.89
N GLY A 71 -3.85 0.13 -16.99
CA GLY A 71 -4.27 -0.92 -17.93
C GLY A 71 -5.11 -1.99 -17.20
N LYS A 72 -4.71 -3.26 -17.34
CA LYS A 72 -5.35 -4.40 -16.63
C LYS A 72 -4.72 -4.70 -15.25
N VAL A 73 -3.75 -3.91 -14.77
CA VAL A 73 -3.18 -4.01 -13.41
C VAL A 73 -4.00 -3.18 -12.42
N LYS A 74 -4.42 -3.80 -11.31
CA LYS A 74 -4.91 -3.12 -10.10
C LYS A 74 -3.75 -2.96 -9.11
N GLN A 75 -3.59 -1.78 -8.55
CA GLN A 75 -2.63 -1.48 -7.48
C GLN A 75 -3.40 -0.99 -6.24
N LYS A 76 -3.03 -1.49 -5.06
CA LYS A 76 -3.51 -0.98 -3.76
C LYS A 76 -2.31 -0.60 -2.91
N ASP A 77 -2.31 0.63 -2.41
CA ASP A 77 -1.27 1.15 -1.54
C ASP A 77 -1.87 1.40 -0.15
N TYR A 78 -1.19 0.90 0.88
CA TYR A 78 -1.66 0.91 2.26
C TYR A 78 -0.68 1.72 3.11
N PHE A 79 -1.15 2.84 3.67
CA PHE A 79 -0.35 3.75 4.49
C PHE A 79 -0.94 3.81 5.91
N PRO A 80 -0.15 3.74 6.99
CA PRO A 80 -0.64 4.05 8.32
C PRO A 80 -1.12 5.51 8.36
N ARG A 81 -2.26 5.75 9.01
CA ARG A 81 -2.69 7.11 9.32
C ARG A 81 -1.81 7.70 10.42
N LYS A 82 -1.90 9.02 10.62
CA LYS A 82 -1.23 9.74 11.70
C LYS A 82 -1.51 9.05 13.05
N CYS A 83 -0.49 8.96 13.91
CA CYS A 83 -0.50 8.25 15.19
C CYS A 83 -0.53 6.71 15.13
N TYR A 84 -0.57 6.08 13.95
CA TYR A 84 -0.49 4.62 13.81
C TYR A 84 0.85 4.14 13.24
N ARG A 85 1.23 2.91 13.55
CA ARG A 85 2.43 2.21 13.05
C ARG A 85 2.09 0.76 12.72
N ILE A 86 2.37 0.34 11.49
CA ILE A 86 2.23 -1.07 11.10
C ILE A 86 3.37 -1.87 11.73
N THR A 87 3.03 -2.79 12.64
CA THR A 87 3.96 -3.72 13.32
C THR A 87 3.76 -5.17 12.93
N SER A 88 2.68 -5.49 12.20
CA SER A 88 2.50 -6.77 11.52
C SER A 88 1.69 -6.58 10.25
N VAL A 89 1.92 -7.44 9.25
CA VAL A 89 1.15 -7.49 8.01
C VAL A 89 0.68 -8.92 7.78
N THR A 90 -0.62 -9.08 7.53
CA THR A 90 -1.28 -10.35 7.23
C THR A 90 -2.05 -10.26 5.92
N CYS A 91 -2.42 -11.41 5.36
CA CYS A 91 -3.37 -11.52 4.27
C CYS A 91 -4.33 -12.65 4.63
N GLY A 92 -5.50 -12.28 5.17
CA GLY A 92 -6.37 -13.24 5.85
C GLY A 92 -5.62 -13.89 7.02
N THR A 93 -5.59 -15.23 7.06
CA THR A 93 -4.94 -16.00 8.13
C THR A 93 -3.42 -16.09 8.04
N GLN A 94 -2.80 -15.69 6.92
CA GLN A 94 -1.34 -15.83 6.73
C GLN A 94 -0.59 -14.57 7.16
N VAL A 95 0.37 -14.73 8.07
CA VAL A 95 1.30 -13.65 8.45
C VAL A 95 2.39 -13.53 7.37
N LEU A 96 2.55 -12.34 6.80
CA LEU A 96 3.65 -12.02 5.87
C LEU A 96 4.86 -11.48 6.60
N TRP A 97 4.61 -10.65 7.62
CA TRP A 97 5.67 -10.01 8.41
C TRP A 97 5.17 -9.62 9.81
N ARG A 98 6.10 -9.57 10.74
CA ARG A 98 5.95 -8.98 12.07
C ARG A 98 7.27 -8.29 12.42
N ILE A 99 7.18 -7.17 13.11
CA ILE A 99 8.32 -6.46 13.71
C ILE A 99 9.16 -7.42 14.56
N GLY A 100 10.48 -7.27 14.48
CA GLY A 100 11.41 -7.90 15.41
C GLY A 100 11.43 -7.19 16.77
N GLU A 101 12.52 -7.37 17.51
CA GLU A 101 12.67 -6.85 18.88
C GLU A 101 12.94 -5.34 18.94
N THR A 102 13.27 -4.70 17.81
CA THR A 102 13.70 -3.28 17.80
C THR A 102 12.53 -2.32 17.60
N GLU A 103 12.41 -1.33 18.48
CA GLU A 103 11.43 -0.26 18.35
C GLU A 103 11.67 0.69 17.15
N GLU A 104 12.74 0.51 16.38
CA GLU A 104 13.02 1.29 15.17
C GLU A 104 12.45 0.64 13.89
N GLU A 105 12.17 -0.67 13.89
CA GLU A 105 11.73 -1.40 12.71
C GLU A 105 10.22 -1.18 12.41
N LYS A 106 9.86 -0.65 11.26
CA LYS A 106 8.43 -0.43 10.91
C LYS A 106 8.15 -0.60 9.43
N CYS A 107 7.01 -1.19 9.11
CA CYS A 107 6.48 -1.10 7.75
C CYS A 107 5.93 0.31 7.53
N GLN A 108 6.55 1.07 6.63
CA GLN A 108 6.14 2.45 6.31
C GLN A 108 4.88 2.46 5.44
N PHE A 109 4.80 1.55 4.48
CA PHE A 109 3.65 1.33 3.61
C PHE A 109 3.76 -0.04 2.91
N VAL A 110 2.62 -0.54 2.43
CA VAL A 110 2.54 -1.76 1.62
C VAL A 110 1.99 -1.44 0.24
N GLU A 111 2.57 -2.03 -0.80
CA GLU A 111 2.05 -1.99 -2.18
C GLU A 111 1.61 -3.40 -2.59
N ARG A 112 0.40 -3.52 -3.12
CA ARG A 112 -0.21 -4.78 -3.61
C ARG A 112 -0.61 -4.63 -5.07
N TYR A 113 -0.10 -5.51 -5.93
CA TYR A 113 -0.32 -5.49 -7.37
C TYR A 113 -1.03 -6.76 -7.82
N ILE A 114 -2.16 -6.63 -8.50
CA ILE A 114 -3.03 -7.74 -8.93
C ILE A 114 -3.31 -7.62 -10.43
N LYS A 115 -3.09 -8.70 -11.19
CA LYS A 115 -3.50 -8.82 -12.60
C LYS A 115 -3.81 -10.28 -12.95
N LYS A 116 -5.04 -10.54 -13.39
CA LYS A 116 -5.55 -11.90 -13.68
C LYS A 116 -5.28 -12.80 -12.45
N ASN A 117 -4.50 -13.87 -12.61
CA ASN A 117 -4.17 -14.82 -11.54
C ASN A 117 -2.81 -14.54 -10.85
N THR A 118 -2.12 -13.46 -11.23
CA THR A 118 -0.84 -13.07 -10.62
C THR A 118 -1.06 -11.95 -9.62
N GLU A 119 -0.52 -12.15 -8.43
CA GLU A 119 -0.57 -11.16 -7.36
C GLU A 119 0.79 -11.11 -6.63
N ILE A 120 1.31 -9.90 -6.45
CA ILE A 120 2.59 -9.62 -5.78
C ILE A 120 2.44 -8.45 -4.81
N VAL A 121 3.23 -8.48 -3.73
CA VAL A 121 3.19 -7.51 -2.64
C VAL A 121 4.62 -7.11 -2.24
N THR A 122 4.82 -5.83 -1.93
CA THR A 122 6.03 -5.33 -1.27
C THR A 122 5.67 -4.60 0.02
N LEU A 123 6.32 -5.00 1.12
CA LEU A 123 6.29 -4.32 2.41
C LEU A 123 7.54 -3.47 2.51
N ASN A 124 7.37 -2.16 2.63
CA ASN A 124 8.48 -1.22 2.67
C ASN A 124 8.93 -1.01 4.12
N ILE A 125 9.90 -1.82 4.59
CA ILE A 125 10.36 -1.81 5.98
C ILE A 125 11.49 -0.78 6.14
N ALA A 126 11.35 0.11 7.12
CA ALA A 126 12.43 0.96 7.60
C ALA A 126 13.00 0.38 8.90
N LYS A 127 14.33 0.37 9.02
CA LYS A 127 15.10 -0.08 10.19
C LYS A 127 16.04 1.04 10.60
N GLY A 128 15.53 1.96 11.43
CA GLY A 128 16.26 3.18 11.80
C GLY A 128 16.55 4.07 10.58
N ARG A 129 17.78 4.02 10.07
CA ARG A 129 18.24 4.72 8.85
C ARG A 129 18.24 3.85 7.59
N GLU A 130 18.10 2.54 7.74
CA GLU A 130 18.12 1.58 6.64
C GLU A 130 16.70 1.31 6.12
N PHE A 131 16.64 0.80 4.89
CA PHE A 131 15.40 0.48 4.20
C PHE A 131 15.53 -0.86 3.47
N GLU A 132 14.66 -1.81 3.80
CA GLU A 132 14.71 -3.18 3.29
C GLU A 132 13.29 -3.62 2.87
N PRO A 133 12.98 -3.67 1.57
CA PRO A 133 11.67 -4.09 1.10
C PRO A 133 11.55 -5.63 1.12
N LEU A 134 10.54 -6.15 1.82
CA LEU A 134 10.17 -7.56 1.79
C LEU A 134 9.16 -7.80 0.67
N CYS A 135 9.47 -8.69 -0.28
CA CYS A 135 8.66 -8.94 -1.46
C CYS A 135 8.05 -10.35 -1.42
N PHE A 136 6.77 -10.46 -1.82
CA PHE A 136 6.01 -11.71 -1.77
C PHE A 136 5.18 -11.94 -3.05
N GLU A 137 5.02 -13.21 -3.44
CA GLU A 137 4.11 -13.65 -4.50
C GLU A 137 3.03 -14.55 -3.92
N ARG A 138 1.78 -14.36 -4.38
CA ARG A 138 0.69 -15.28 -4.09
C ARG A 138 0.75 -16.49 -5.02
N THR A 139 0.78 -17.68 -4.42
CA THR A 139 0.71 -18.98 -5.10
C THR A 139 -0.52 -19.75 -4.63
N ALA A 140 -0.77 -20.93 -5.20
CA ALA A 140 -1.85 -21.82 -4.77
C ALA A 140 -1.73 -22.30 -3.30
N SER A 141 -0.51 -22.37 -2.75
CA SER A 141 -0.24 -22.74 -1.35
C SER A 141 -0.15 -21.54 -0.40
N GLY A 142 -0.45 -20.33 -0.88
CA GLY A 142 -0.31 -19.08 -0.13
C GLY A 142 0.86 -18.23 -0.60
N TRP A 143 1.33 -17.34 0.26
CA TRP A 143 2.39 -16.39 -0.05
C TRP A 143 3.80 -16.99 0.12
N ILE A 144 4.67 -16.76 -0.87
CA ILE A 144 6.10 -17.08 -0.81
C ILE A 144 6.92 -15.79 -0.88
N SER A 145 8.07 -15.73 -0.20
CA SER A 145 9.01 -14.62 -0.33
C SER A 145 9.79 -14.70 -1.64
N MET A 146 10.15 -13.55 -2.19
CA MET A 146 11.04 -13.42 -3.35
C MET A 146 12.03 -12.28 -3.12
N ASN A 147 13.12 -12.24 -3.89
CA ASN A 147 14.03 -11.10 -3.85
C ASN A 147 13.50 -9.90 -4.67
N ILE A 148 14.01 -8.71 -4.37
CA ILE A 148 13.57 -7.45 -4.99
C ILE A 148 13.70 -7.43 -6.52
N ARG A 149 14.67 -8.16 -7.10
CA ARG A 149 14.86 -8.26 -8.55
C ARG A 149 13.73 -9.08 -9.20
N GLN A 150 13.43 -10.25 -8.63
CA GLN A 150 12.29 -11.07 -9.07
C GLN A 150 10.97 -10.29 -9.00
N PHE A 151 10.80 -9.45 -7.96
CA PHE A 151 9.65 -8.58 -7.83
C PHE A 151 9.56 -7.56 -8.97
N PHE A 152 10.63 -6.82 -9.26
CA PHE A 152 10.62 -5.84 -10.34
C PHE A 152 10.48 -6.48 -11.73
N ASP A 153 11.12 -7.62 -11.98
CA ASP A 153 10.98 -8.38 -13.23
C ASP A 153 9.50 -8.80 -13.43
N LYS A 154 8.85 -9.33 -12.38
CA LYS A 154 7.44 -9.73 -12.41
C LYS A 154 6.50 -8.51 -12.54
N LEU A 155 6.75 -7.42 -11.82
CA LEU A 155 5.98 -6.17 -11.91
C LEU A 155 6.09 -5.53 -13.30
N GLY A 156 7.25 -5.63 -13.95
CA GLY A 156 7.43 -5.29 -15.36
C GLY A 156 6.51 -6.11 -16.27
N GLY A 157 6.55 -7.44 -16.13
CA GLY A 157 5.65 -8.35 -16.85
C GLY A 157 4.16 -8.06 -16.64
N LEU A 158 3.74 -7.67 -15.42
CA LEU A 158 2.35 -7.24 -15.17
C LEU A 158 1.97 -5.99 -15.97
N ARG A 159 2.89 -5.03 -16.07
CA ARG A 159 2.67 -3.71 -16.68
C ARG A 159 2.77 -3.72 -18.21
N CYS A 160 3.52 -4.65 -18.82
CA CYS A 160 3.76 -4.68 -20.27
C CYS A 160 2.77 -5.52 -21.10
N GLY A 161 1.82 -6.22 -20.47
CA GLY A 161 0.82 -7.00 -21.21
C GLY A 161 -0.50 -6.27 -21.43
N ASP A 162 -1.17 -6.58 -22.54
CA ASP A 162 -2.51 -6.16 -22.98
C ASP A 162 -2.61 -4.89 -23.88
N ASP A 163 -1.79 -4.81 -24.94
CA ASP A 163 -2.14 -4.05 -26.17
C ASP A 163 -3.02 -4.90 -27.13
N ASP A 164 -3.05 -6.22 -26.95
CA ASP A 164 -3.84 -7.17 -27.75
C ASP A 164 -5.31 -7.25 -27.27
N GLU A 165 -6.08 -6.21 -27.60
CA GLU A 165 -7.53 -6.32 -27.76
C GLU A 165 -7.93 -5.59 -29.04
N GLN A 166 -7.35 -6.07 -30.15
CA GLN A 166 -7.69 -5.67 -31.50
C GLN A 166 -9.21 -5.81 -31.69
N PRO A 167 -9.95 -4.74 -32.04
CA PRO A 167 -11.35 -4.90 -32.41
C PRO A 167 -11.41 -5.82 -33.63
N ASP A 168 -12.22 -6.87 -33.51
CA ASP A 168 -12.49 -7.83 -34.57
C ASP A 168 -13.16 -7.10 -35.75
N CYS A 169 -12.35 -6.68 -36.72
CA CYS A 169 -12.78 -6.11 -37.99
C CYS A 169 -13.44 -7.21 -38.84
N LYS A 170 -14.60 -7.69 -38.41
CA LYS A 170 -15.48 -8.48 -39.27
C LYS A 170 -15.86 -7.62 -40.46
N GLY A 171 -15.33 -7.98 -41.62
CA GLY A 171 -15.62 -7.30 -42.86
C GLY A 171 -17.07 -7.53 -43.25
N ASP A 172 -17.83 -6.45 -43.42
CA ASP A 172 -18.97 -6.44 -44.32
C ASP A 172 -18.46 -6.39 -45.77
N GLU A 173 -17.96 -7.52 -46.27
CA GLU A 173 -17.99 -7.80 -47.71
C GLU A 173 -19.44 -8.14 -48.11
N GLY A 174 -20.29 -7.11 -48.08
CA GLY A 174 -21.75 -7.19 -48.17
C GLY A 174 -22.31 -6.66 -49.49
N MET A 175 -22.08 -7.41 -50.57
CA MET A 175 -22.91 -7.50 -51.80
C MET A 175 -23.25 -6.22 -52.60
N ARG A 176 -22.86 -6.23 -53.88
CA ARG A 176 -23.36 -5.34 -54.94
C ARG A 176 -24.62 -5.91 -55.60
N THR A 177 -25.74 -5.18 -55.53
CA THR A 177 -26.95 -5.25 -56.39
C THR A 177 -27.82 -4.03 -56.05
N GLU A 178 -28.30 -3.19 -56.96
CA GLU A 178 -28.21 -3.10 -58.44
C GLU A 178 -27.79 -1.69 -58.87
#